data_AF-A0A7C1WIB6-F1
#
_entry.id   AF-A0A7C1WIB6-F1
#
_cell.length_a   1.000
_cell.length_b   1.000
_cell.length_c   1.000
_cell.angle_alpha   90.00
_cell.angle_beta   90.00
_cell.angle_gamma   90.00
#
_symmetry.space_group_name_H-M   'P 1'
#
loop_
_entity.id
_entity.type
_entity.pdbx_description
1 polymer ?
#
loop_
_entity_poly.entity_id
_entity_poly.type
_entity_poly.pdbx_seq_one_letter_code
_entity_poly.pdbx_strand_id
1 'polypeptide(L)'
;RVVAISFLVAEIETDGAQEAYYLKELRSGGEEEFDEKQLVSGFFKYFDSLKPRLVSFNGRGFDLPVLKYRAMVHGVQARYLHQAGDKWNSYKSRYSTDWHCDLMEVLSDYGASARVKLNEVCAALGLPGKFGMDGSKVAETYDAGGIKEIRDYCETDVLNTYLIYLRHQHLTGGLSTESHNRAVADVIALIEAGKDARPHLGKFLDAWGGAANGDFML
;
A
#
# COMPACT_ATOMS: atom_id res chain seq x y z
N ARG A 1 -11.01 -6.88 14.50
CA ARG A 1 -9.96 -6.23 15.30
C ARG A 1 -8.82 -5.89 14.34
N VAL A 2 -8.23 -4.71 14.42
CA VAL A 2 -7.00 -4.34 13.70
C VAL A 2 -5.81 -4.78 14.56
N VAL A 3 -4.92 -5.55 13.95
CA VAL A 3 -3.76 -6.19 14.61
C VAL A 3 -2.44 -5.84 13.94
N ALA A 4 -2.49 -5.33 12.71
CA ALA A 4 -1.37 -4.80 11.97
C ALA A 4 -1.87 -3.70 11.02
N ILE A 5 -1.03 -2.71 10.77
CA ILE A 5 -1.20 -1.70 9.72
C ILE A 5 0.17 -1.48 9.11
N SER A 6 0.36 -1.79 7.84
CA SER A 6 1.64 -1.58 7.14
C SER A 6 1.47 -0.55 6.05
N PHE A 7 2.55 0.17 5.75
CA PHE A 7 2.55 1.22 4.75
C PHE A 7 3.94 1.44 4.18
N LEU A 8 3.94 2.12 3.03
CA LEU A 8 5.11 2.62 2.34
C LEU A 8 4.91 4.12 2.15
N VAL A 9 5.99 4.88 2.34
CA VAL A 9 6.01 6.32 2.09
C VAL A 9 7.01 6.61 0.97
N ALA A 10 6.55 7.33 -0.03
CA ALA A 10 7.38 7.91 -1.07
C ALA A 10 7.12 9.43 -1.12
N GLU A 11 8.18 10.20 -1.31
CA GLU A 11 8.09 11.63 -1.58
C GLU A 11 7.75 11.85 -3.06
N ILE A 12 6.86 12.79 -3.34
CA ILE A 12 6.44 13.14 -4.70
C ILE A 12 7.13 14.43 -5.08
N GLU A 13 7.91 14.39 -6.16
CA GLU A 13 8.41 15.58 -6.86
C GLU A 13 7.63 15.73 -8.17
N THR A 14 7.29 16.97 -8.53
CA THR A 14 6.51 17.25 -9.75
C THR A 14 7.34 18.08 -10.70
N ASP A 15 7.44 17.62 -11.95
CA ASP A 15 8.01 18.35 -13.08
C ASP A 15 6.94 18.51 -14.18
N GLY A 16 6.27 19.67 -14.16
CA GLY A 16 5.17 19.95 -15.08
C GLY A 16 4.00 18.98 -14.91
N ALA A 17 3.78 18.13 -15.91
CA ALA A 17 2.71 17.12 -15.91
C ALA A 17 3.19 15.74 -15.41
N GLN A 18 4.49 15.58 -15.18
CA GLN A 18 5.07 14.34 -14.71
C GLN A 18 5.47 14.44 -13.23
N GLU A 19 5.53 13.28 -12.60
CA GLU A 19 5.97 13.12 -11.23
C GLU A 19 7.21 12.22 -11.18
N ALA A 20 7.93 12.29 -10.06
CA ALA A 20 8.93 11.32 -9.65
C ALA A 20 8.65 10.91 -8.19
N TYR A 21 8.90 9.64 -7.87
CA TYR A 21 8.64 9.09 -6.55
C TYR A 21 9.94 8.60 -5.92
N TYR A 22 10.24 9.11 -4.73
CA TYR A 22 11.45 8.75 -3.98
C TYR A 22 11.05 7.97 -2.73
N LEU A 23 11.36 6.68 -2.71
CA LEU A 23 11.02 5.79 -1.60
C LEU A 23 11.73 6.25 -0.31
N LYS A 24 10.97 6.42 0.77
CA LYS A 24 11.50 6.84 2.08
C LYS A 24 11.47 5.72 3.11
N GLU A 25 10.38 4.97 3.17
CA GLU A 25 10.23 3.88 4.13
C GLU A 25 9.20 2.83 3.68
N LEU A 26 9.39 1.61 4.16
CA LEU A 26 8.41 0.52 4.15
C LEU A 26 8.44 -0.12 5.54
N ARG A 27 7.32 -0.06 6.27
CA ARG A 27 7.23 -0.67 7.61
C ARG A 27 5.80 -0.89 8.06
N SER A 28 5.67 -1.69 9.11
CA SER A 28 4.48 -1.82 9.93
C SER A 28 4.45 -0.76 11.03
N GLY A 29 3.26 -0.20 11.29
CA GLY A 29 3.03 0.81 12.31
C GLY A 29 3.02 0.23 13.72
N GLY A 30 3.55 1.00 14.69
CA GLY A 30 3.64 0.58 16.10
C GLY A 30 4.52 -0.65 16.32
N GLU A 31 4.46 -1.20 17.53
CA GLU A 31 5.13 -2.43 17.93
C GLU A 31 4.17 -3.64 17.88
N GLU A 32 4.69 -4.87 17.99
CA GLU A 32 3.88 -6.10 17.95
C GLU A 32 2.93 -6.21 19.15
N GLU A 33 3.30 -5.60 20.29
CA GLU A 33 2.53 -5.63 21.53
C GLU A 33 1.45 -4.53 21.60
N PHE A 34 1.43 -3.61 20.62
CA PHE A 34 0.47 -2.52 20.63
C PHE A 34 -0.96 -3.05 20.56
N ASP A 35 -1.81 -2.51 21.42
CA ASP A 35 -3.24 -2.77 21.31
C ASP A 35 -3.84 -2.09 20.08
N GLU A 36 -5.08 -2.47 19.75
CA GLU A 36 -5.77 -1.94 18.59
C GLU A 36 -5.96 -0.41 18.66
N LYS A 37 -6.17 0.14 19.86
CA LYS A 37 -6.35 1.59 20.04
C LYS A 37 -5.05 2.33 19.72
N GLN A 38 -3.91 1.81 20.19
CA GLN A 38 -2.59 2.37 19.90
C GLN A 38 -2.29 2.32 18.40
N LEU A 39 -2.58 1.21 17.72
CA LEU A 39 -2.39 1.09 16.26
C LEU A 39 -3.27 2.08 15.48
N VAL A 40 -4.57 2.11 15.76
CA VAL A 40 -5.52 2.98 15.05
C VAL A 40 -5.23 4.46 15.32
N SER A 41 -4.90 4.81 16.57
CA SER A 41 -4.50 6.18 16.96
C SER A 41 -3.18 6.59 16.28
N GLY A 42 -2.20 5.68 16.26
CA GLY A 42 -0.93 5.89 15.59
C GLY A 42 -1.10 6.15 14.10
N PHE A 43 -1.93 5.35 13.43
CA PHE A 43 -2.24 5.53 12.01
C PHE A 43 -2.82 6.92 11.72
N PHE A 44 -3.89 7.32 12.40
CA PHE A 44 -4.52 8.62 12.13
C PHE A 44 -3.64 9.81 12.48
N LYS A 45 -2.83 9.73 13.55
CA LYS A 45 -1.84 10.77 13.86
C LYS A 45 -0.79 10.89 12.76
N TYR A 46 -0.30 9.75 12.26
CA TYR A 46 0.72 9.75 11.22
C TYR A 46 0.15 10.28 9.89
N PHE A 47 -1.05 9.82 9.52
CA PHE A 47 -1.80 10.31 8.38
C PHE A 47 -2.02 11.83 8.43
N ASP A 48 -2.43 12.37 9.59
CA ASP A 48 -2.65 13.81 9.78
C ASP A 48 -1.34 14.61 9.67
N SER A 49 -0.20 14.03 10.08
CA SER A 49 1.12 14.67 9.94
C SER A 49 1.63 14.70 8.50
N LEU A 50 1.43 13.61 7.76
CA LEU A 50 1.91 13.47 6.38
C LEU A 50 1.00 14.17 5.36
N LYS A 51 -0.31 14.19 5.61
CA LYS A 51 -1.33 14.69 4.66
C LYS A 51 -1.17 14.06 3.27
N PRO A 52 -1.11 12.72 3.17
CA PRO A 52 -0.59 12.04 1.98
C PRO A 52 -1.61 12.00 0.84
N ARG A 53 -1.13 11.83 -0.41
CA ARG A 53 -1.89 11.09 -1.42
C ARG A 53 -1.99 9.64 -0.95
N LEU A 54 -3.17 9.20 -0.53
CA LEU A 54 -3.38 7.84 -0.05
C LEU A 54 -3.52 6.91 -1.25
N VAL A 55 -2.61 5.95 -1.39
CA VAL A 55 -2.71 4.88 -2.39
C VAL A 55 -3.07 3.57 -1.67
N SER A 56 -4.01 2.81 -2.23
CA SER A 56 -4.47 1.54 -1.66
C SER A 56 -4.99 0.61 -2.74
N PHE A 57 -5.15 -0.68 -2.42
CA PHE A 57 -5.88 -1.63 -3.26
C PHE A 57 -7.16 -2.07 -2.53
N ASN A 58 -8.33 -1.59 -2.96
CA ASN A 58 -9.62 -1.72 -2.26
C ASN A 58 -9.72 -1.02 -0.90
N GLY A 59 -8.87 -0.02 -0.63
CA GLY A 59 -8.89 0.70 0.64
C GLY A 59 -10.16 1.48 0.90
N ARG A 60 -10.89 1.87 -0.15
CA ARG A 60 -12.20 2.51 -0.02
C ARG A 60 -13.28 1.50 0.38
N GLY A 61 -13.20 0.28 -0.16
CA GLY A 61 -14.15 -0.79 0.09
C GLY A 61 -13.90 -1.56 1.39
N PHE A 62 -12.66 -1.54 1.91
CA PHE A 62 -12.25 -2.36 3.04
C PHE A 62 -11.49 -1.59 4.12
N ASP A 63 -10.26 -1.15 3.85
CA ASP A 63 -9.33 -0.63 4.88
C ASP A 63 -9.88 0.59 5.64
N LEU A 64 -10.28 1.64 4.91
CA LEU A 64 -10.81 2.86 5.52
C LEU A 64 -12.13 2.62 6.26
N PRO A 65 -13.12 1.86 5.73
CA PRO A 65 -14.28 1.45 6.52
C PRO A 65 -13.89 0.78 7.85
N VAL A 66 -13.00 -0.21 7.83
CA VAL A 66 -12.55 -0.90 9.04
C VAL A 66 -11.90 0.09 10.01
N LEU A 67 -10.93 0.88 9.57
CA LEU A 67 -10.22 1.85 10.41
C LEU A 67 -11.17 2.90 11.00
N LYS A 68 -12.16 3.39 10.24
CA LYS A 68 -13.17 4.35 10.74
C LYS A 68 -14.03 3.74 11.84
N TYR A 69 -14.54 2.52 11.64
CA TYR A 69 -15.34 1.85 12.66
C TYR A 69 -14.51 1.58 13.93
N ARG A 70 -13.27 1.11 13.77
CA ARG A 70 -12.39 0.85 14.92
C ARG A 70 -11.95 2.13 15.62
N ALA A 71 -11.78 3.24 14.89
CA ALA A 71 -11.55 4.55 15.50
C ALA A 71 -12.75 4.99 16.37
N MET A 72 -13.98 4.82 15.87
CA MET A 72 -15.19 5.14 16.65
C MET A 72 -15.30 4.28 17.92
N VAL A 73 -15.01 2.97 17.83
CA VAL A 73 -14.99 2.08 18.99
C VAL A 73 -13.99 2.54 20.06
N HIS A 74 -12.85 3.09 19.64
CA HIS A 74 -11.76 3.48 20.54
C HIS A 74 -11.74 4.97 20.92
N GLY A 75 -12.72 5.75 20.43
CA GLY A 75 -12.77 7.20 20.64
C GLY A 75 -11.62 7.97 19.96
N VAL A 76 -11.08 7.45 18.87
CA VAL A 76 -9.99 8.06 18.09
C VAL A 76 -10.58 8.97 17.01
N GLN A 77 -10.03 10.19 16.88
CA GLN A 77 -10.42 11.13 15.83
C GLN A 77 -9.62 10.89 14.55
N ALA A 78 -10.29 11.01 13.40
CA ALA A 78 -9.71 10.96 12.06
C ALA A 78 -9.97 12.28 11.32
N ARG A 79 -9.61 13.41 11.94
CA ARG A 79 -10.10 14.73 11.53
C ARG A 79 -9.67 15.09 10.11
N TYR A 80 -8.38 14.97 9.78
CA TYR A 80 -7.87 15.35 8.47
C TYR A 80 -8.53 14.54 7.35
N LEU A 81 -8.66 13.22 7.53
CA LEU A 81 -9.32 12.32 6.57
C LEU A 81 -10.74 12.80 6.18
N HIS A 82 -11.49 13.40 7.11
CA HIS A 82 -12.88 13.77 6.89
C HIS A 82 -13.12 15.24 6.55
N GLN A 83 -12.26 16.15 7.03
CA GLN A 83 -12.46 17.60 6.94
C GLN A 83 -11.52 18.31 5.95
N ALA A 84 -10.45 17.65 5.50
CA ALA A 84 -9.54 18.24 4.54
C ALA A 84 -10.15 18.28 3.13
N GLY A 85 -9.79 19.32 2.38
CA GLY A 85 -10.20 19.50 1.00
C GLY A 85 -11.58 20.13 0.84
N ASP A 86 -12.18 19.93 -0.34
CA ASP A 86 -13.49 20.45 -0.70
C ASP A 86 -14.43 19.32 -1.19
N LYS A 87 -15.57 19.68 -1.78
CA LYS A 87 -16.57 18.71 -2.29
C LYS A 87 -15.99 17.78 -3.37
N TRP A 88 -15.06 18.27 -4.18
CA TRP A 88 -14.51 17.59 -5.36
C TRP A 88 -13.12 17.02 -5.07
N ASN A 89 -12.32 17.71 -4.26
CA ASN A 89 -10.94 17.36 -3.94
C ASN A 89 -10.85 16.96 -2.47
N SER A 90 -11.05 15.68 -2.15
CA SER A 90 -10.97 15.15 -0.78
C SER A 90 -10.80 13.64 -0.77
N TYR A 91 -10.44 13.04 0.37
CA TYR A 91 -10.40 11.58 0.54
C TYR A 91 -11.78 10.90 0.36
N LYS A 92 -12.88 11.65 0.49
CA LYS A 92 -14.26 11.15 0.27
C LYS A 92 -14.65 11.17 -1.21
N SER A 93 -13.99 12.01 -2.00
CA SER A 93 -14.28 12.18 -3.41
C SER A 93 -13.74 10.97 -4.19
N ARG A 94 -14.65 10.16 -4.71
CA ARG A 94 -14.34 8.88 -5.37
C ARG A 94 -13.31 9.00 -6.49
N TYR A 95 -13.40 10.07 -7.28
CA TYR A 95 -12.60 10.32 -8.47
C TYR A 95 -11.37 11.20 -8.23
N SER A 96 -11.10 11.57 -6.98
CA SER A 96 -9.99 12.45 -6.61
C SER A 96 -8.75 11.62 -6.27
N THR A 97 -8.09 11.07 -7.29
CA THR A 97 -6.93 10.17 -7.14
C THR A 97 -5.72 10.85 -6.49
N ASP A 98 -5.60 12.18 -6.60
CA ASP A 98 -4.59 12.96 -5.87
C ASP A 98 -4.77 12.96 -4.35
N TRP A 99 -5.96 12.59 -3.88
CA TRP A 99 -6.28 12.44 -2.46
C TRP A 99 -6.31 10.97 -2.05
N HIS A 100 -7.15 10.17 -2.70
CA HIS A 100 -7.23 8.73 -2.48
C HIS A 100 -7.32 7.98 -3.80
N CYS A 101 -6.18 7.45 -4.23
CA CYS A 101 -6.07 6.51 -5.35
C CYS A 101 -6.35 5.09 -4.84
N ASP A 102 -7.59 4.61 -5.02
CA ASP A 102 -7.92 3.20 -4.84
C ASP A 102 -7.72 2.47 -6.17
N LEU A 103 -6.65 1.68 -6.26
CA LEU A 103 -6.26 0.99 -7.49
C LEU A 103 -7.33 0.02 -8.00
N MET A 104 -8.13 -0.59 -7.12
CA MET A 104 -9.20 -1.47 -7.57
C MET A 104 -10.30 -0.68 -8.30
N GLU A 105 -10.61 0.51 -7.80
CA GLU A 105 -11.57 1.41 -8.44
C GLU A 105 -11.01 1.96 -9.75
N VAL A 106 -9.76 2.44 -9.73
CA VAL A 106 -9.12 3.04 -10.90
C VAL A 106 -8.95 2.02 -12.04
N LEU A 107 -8.43 0.83 -11.74
CA LEU A 107 -8.22 -0.22 -12.76
C LEU A 107 -9.53 -0.81 -13.31
N SER A 108 -10.63 -0.71 -12.55
CA SER A 108 -11.95 -1.19 -13.01
C SER A 108 -12.77 -0.11 -13.70
N ASP A 109 -12.18 1.04 -14.04
CA ASP A 109 -12.90 2.22 -14.55
C ASP A 109 -14.10 2.56 -13.66
N TYR A 110 -13.88 2.55 -12.34
CA TYR A 110 -14.87 2.78 -11.30
C TYR A 110 -16.08 1.82 -11.38
N GLY A 111 -15.81 0.58 -11.78
CA GLY A 111 -16.79 -0.50 -11.91
C GLY A 111 -17.43 -0.62 -13.29
N ALA A 112 -16.92 0.08 -14.31
CA ALA A 112 -17.32 -0.17 -15.70
C ALA A 112 -16.78 -1.51 -16.21
N SER A 113 -15.70 -2.02 -15.62
CA SER A 113 -15.20 -3.38 -15.80
C SER A 113 -15.17 -4.16 -14.47
N ALA A 114 -14.83 -5.45 -14.55
CA ALA A 114 -14.78 -6.31 -13.38
C ALA A 114 -13.72 -5.82 -12.39
N ARG A 115 -14.06 -5.84 -11.09
CA ARG A 115 -13.06 -5.62 -10.02
C ARG A 115 -12.24 -6.88 -9.85
N VAL A 116 -10.94 -6.77 -10.10
CA VAL A 116 -9.96 -7.85 -10.08
C VAL A 116 -9.20 -7.83 -8.74
N LYS A 117 -8.82 -8.99 -8.22
CA LYS A 117 -8.08 -9.10 -6.96
C LYS A 117 -6.61 -8.68 -7.15
N LEU A 118 -5.97 -8.22 -6.08
CA LEU A 118 -4.55 -7.80 -6.08
C LEU A 118 -3.66 -8.86 -6.76
N ASN A 119 -3.82 -10.12 -6.37
CA ASN A 119 -3.02 -11.23 -6.90
C ASN A 119 -3.18 -11.45 -8.42
N GLU A 120 -4.38 -11.20 -8.95
CA GLU A 120 -4.65 -11.35 -10.39
C GLU A 120 -4.01 -10.21 -11.18
N VAL A 121 -4.04 -8.98 -10.65
CA VAL A 121 -3.31 -7.85 -11.24
C VAL A 121 -1.80 -8.08 -11.17
N CYS A 122 -1.28 -8.56 -10.04
CA CYS A 122 0.13 -8.90 -9.90
C CYS A 122 0.58 -9.93 -10.93
N ALA A 123 -0.18 -11.01 -11.11
CA ALA A 123 0.13 -12.04 -12.09
C ALA A 123 0.18 -11.48 -13.53
N ALA A 124 -0.74 -10.57 -13.88
CA ALA A 124 -0.75 -9.92 -15.19
C ALA A 124 0.46 -8.99 -15.43
N LEU A 125 1.04 -8.44 -14.36
CA LEU A 125 2.14 -7.48 -14.41
C LEU A 125 3.52 -8.09 -14.11
N GLY A 126 3.61 -9.41 -13.93
CA GLY A 126 4.86 -10.08 -13.55
C GLY A 126 5.34 -9.73 -12.13
N LEU A 127 4.41 -9.45 -11.21
CA LEU A 127 4.68 -9.18 -9.80
C LEU A 127 4.41 -10.43 -8.95
N PRO A 128 5.02 -10.56 -7.74
CA PRO A 128 4.87 -11.74 -6.90
C PRO A 128 3.43 -12.08 -6.53
N GLY A 129 2.60 -11.05 -6.32
CA GLY A 129 1.28 -11.23 -5.72
C GLY A 129 1.40 -11.85 -4.34
N LYS A 130 0.50 -12.78 -4.02
CA LYS A 130 0.51 -13.56 -2.79
C LYS A 130 1.55 -14.68 -2.91
N PHE A 131 2.61 -14.61 -2.11
CA PHE A 131 3.54 -15.71 -1.90
C PHE A 131 3.68 -15.97 -0.40
N GLY A 132 3.46 -17.22 0.02
CA GLY A 132 3.46 -17.61 1.44
C GLY A 132 2.08 -17.56 2.10
N MET A 133 1.77 -16.48 2.82
CA MET A 133 0.53 -16.34 3.62
C MET A 133 -0.67 -15.93 2.76
N ASP A 134 -1.84 -16.47 3.07
CA ASP A 134 -3.11 -16.04 2.48
C ASP A 134 -3.92 -15.25 3.52
N GLY A 135 -4.52 -14.13 3.10
CA GLY A 135 -5.41 -13.32 3.94
C GLY A 135 -6.54 -14.10 4.61
N SER A 136 -6.95 -15.24 4.04
CA SER A 136 -7.91 -16.17 4.68
C SER A 136 -7.41 -16.76 6.00
N LYS A 137 -6.08 -16.82 6.20
CA LYS A 137 -5.42 -17.38 7.38
C LYS A 137 -5.12 -16.36 8.47
N VAL A 138 -5.35 -15.06 8.23
CA VAL A 138 -5.00 -14.00 9.20
C VAL A 138 -5.64 -14.22 10.57
N ALA A 139 -6.90 -14.67 10.62
CA ALA A 139 -7.57 -14.96 11.88
C ALA A 139 -6.92 -16.13 12.64
N GLU A 140 -6.68 -17.25 11.95
CA GLU A 140 -6.01 -18.42 12.54
C GLU A 140 -4.59 -18.08 13.01
N THR A 141 -3.82 -17.34 12.20
CA THR A 141 -2.47 -16.91 12.55
C THR A 141 -2.49 -15.96 13.74
N TYR A 142 -3.46 -15.05 13.83
CA TYR A 142 -3.63 -14.18 14.99
C TYR A 142 -3.93 -14.98 16.26
N ASP A 143 -4.85 -15.95 16.18
CA ASP A 143 -5.21 -16.80 17.32
C ASP A 143 -4.02 -17.68 17.78
N ALA A 144 -3.10 -18.00 16.87
CA ALA A 144 -1.82 -18.67 17.16
C ALA A 144 -0.71 -17.71 17.65
N GLY A 145 -0.98 -16.41 17.79
CA GLY A 145 -0.01 -15.41 18.25
C GLY A 145 0.95 -14.87 17.18
N GLY A 146 0.72 -15.18 15.90
CA GLY A 146 1.60 -14.83 14.77
C GLY A 146 1.45 -13.39 14.27
N ILE A 147 1.63 -12.40 15.16
CA ILE A 147 1.54 -10.97 14.79
C ILE A 147 2.63 -10.58 13.80
N LYS A 148 3.85 -11.05 14.02
CA LYS A 148 4.98 -10.79 13.14
C LYS A 148 4.70 -11.28 11.72
N GLU A 149 4.17 -12.49 11.56
CA GLU A 149 3.82 -13.08 10.27
C GLU A 149 2.75 -12.25 9.54
N ILE A 150 1.75 -11.75 10.27
CA ILE A 150 0.71 -10.87 9.70
C ILE A 150 1.33 -9.55 9.24
N ARG A 151 2.24 -8.96 10.03
CA ARG A 151 2.95 -7.71 9.67
C ARG A 151 3.84 -7.91 8.44
N ASP A 152 4.60 -9.00 8.41
CA ASP A 152 5.44 -9.39 7.28
C ASP A 152 4.59 -9.55 6.00
N TYR A 153 3.42 -10.17 6.09
CA TYR A 153 2.45 -10.29 4.99
C TYR A 153 1.86 -8.93 4.55
N CYS A 154 1.48 -8.07 5.50
CA CYS A 154 0.95 -6.76 5.15
C CYS A 154 1.98 -5.88 4.43
N GLU A 155 3.27 -5.99 4.76
CA GLU A 155 4.33 -5.26 4.06
C GLU A 155 4.54 -5.74 2.61
N THR A 156 4.35 -7.02 2.32
CA THR A 156 4.45 -7.54 0.95
C THR A 156 3.25 -7.14 0.10
N ASP A 157 2.05 -7.08 0.67
CA ASP A 157 0.86 -6.54 0.00
C ASP A 157 1.01 -5.04 -0.31
N VAL A 158 1.64 -4.28 0.58
CA VAL A 158 1.98 -2.86 0.35
C VAL A 158 2.99 -2.71 -0.79
N LEU A 159 4.02 -3.54 -0.86
CA LEU A 159 4.98 -3.53 -1.97
C LEU A 159 4.29 -3.82 -3.31
N ASN A 160 3.46 -4.87 -3.38
CA ASN A 160 2.67 -5.17 -4.58
C ASN A 160 1.78 -3.97 -4.97
N THR A 161 1.10 -3.35 -4.00
CA THR A 161 0.26 -2.17 -4.23
C THR A 161 1.05 -1.01 -4.82
N TYR A 162 2.24 -0.73 -4.28
CA TYR A 162 3.10 0.35 -4.78
C TYR A 162 3.60 0.07 -6.21
N LEU A 163 4.04 -1.16 -6.50
CA LEU A 163 4.51 -1.53 -7.85
C LEU A 163 3.39 -1.45 -8.90
N ILE A 164 2.16 -1.84 -8.54
CA ILE A 164 0.99 -1.63 -9.42
C ILE A 164 0.73 -0.14 -9.62
N TYR A 165 0.84 0.66 -8.56
CA TYR A 165 0.68 2.11 -8.68
C TYR A 165 1.72 2.74 -9.62
N LEU A 166 2.98 2.33 -9.56
CA LEU A 166 4.02 2.79 -10.50
C LEU A 166 3.67 2.43 -11.94
N ARG A 167 3.23 1.20 -12.20
CA ARG A 167 2.77 0.76 -13.53
C ARG A 167 1.57 1.58 -14.02
N HIS A 168 0.62 1.88 -13.15
CA HIS A 168 -0.54 2.72 -13.48
C HIS A 168 -0.14 4.17 -13.79
N GLN A 169 0.76 4.76 -12.99
CA GLN A 169 1.25 6.13 -13.23
C GLN A 169 2.04 6.24 -14.53
N HIS A 170 2.81 5.20 -14.88
CA HIS A 170 3.45 5.11 -16.19
C HIS A 170 2.42 5.01 -17.33
N LEU A 171 1.45 4.09 -17.22
CA LEU A 171 0.38 3.92 -18.21
C LEU A 171 -0.38 5.20 -18.51
N THR A 172 -0.64 6.02 -17.47
CA THR A 172 -1.40 7.27 -17.58
C THR A 172 -0.53 8.48 -17.94
N GLY A 173 0.79 8.30 -18.11
CA GLY A 173 1.73 9.35 -18.46
C GLY A 173 2.16 10.26 -17.30
N GLY A 174 1.70 9.99 -16.08
CA GLY A 174 2.11 10.69 -14.86
C GLY A 174 3.54 10.36 -14.43
N LEU A 175 4.10 9.24 -14.88
CA LEU A 175 5.47 8.82 -14.60
C LEU A 175 6.21 8.53 -15.90
N SER A 176 7.39 9.12 -16.10
CA SER A 176 8.26 8.78 -17.22
C SER A 176 8.85 7.36 -17.06
N THR A 177 9.32 6.75 -18.15
CA THR A 177 10.01 5.44 -18.05
C THR A 177 11.25 5.52 -17.15
N GLU A 178 11.99 6.64 -17.20
CA GLU A 178 13.16 6.84 -16.32
C GLU A 178 12.75 6.90 -14.84
N SER A 179 11.75 7.72 -14.50
CA SER A 179 11.26 7.86 -13.12
C SER A 179 10.64 6.57 -12.61
N HIS A 180 9.96 5.81 -13.48
CA HIS A 180 9.44 4.48 -13.17
C HIS A 180 10.58 3.53 -12.79
N ASN A 181 11.58 3.37 -13.68
CA ASN A 181 12.67 2.42 -13.47
C ASN A 181 13.52 2.81 -12.26
N ARG A 182 13.66 4.11 -11.97
CA ARG A 182 14.29 4.61 -10.74
C ARG A 182 13.50 4.20 -9.50
N ALA A 183 12.20 4.43 -9.45
CA ALA A 183 11.37 4.06 -8.31
C ALA A 183 11.36 2.53 -8.06
N VAL A 184 11.43 1.73 -9.13
CA VAL A 184 11.63 0.27 -9.03
C VAL A 184 12.99 -0.07 -8.45
N ALA A 185 14.06 0.59 -8.92
CA ALA A 185 15.41 0.40 -8.38
C ALA A 185 15.49 0.75 -6.89
N ASP A 186 14.80 1.80 -6.44
CA ASP A 186 14.72 2.17 -5.02
C ASP A 186 14.08 1.05 -4.18
N VAL A 187 13.03 0.40 -4.68
CA VAL A 187 12.39 -0.75 -4.00
C VAL A 187 13.37 -1.92 -3.87
N ILE A 188 14.07 -2.25 -4.96
CA ILE A 188 15.05 -3.34 -4.96
C ILE A 188 16.19 -3.02 -3.99
N ALA A 189 16.72 -1.79 -4.01
CA ALA A 189 17.78 -1.35 -3.12
C ALA A 189 17.36 -1.39 -1.64
N LEU A 190 16.13 -0.97 -1.32
CA LEU A 190 15.58 -1.07 0.03
C LEU A 190 15.50 -2.52 0.51
N ILE A 191 15.03 -3.44 -0.35
CA ILE A 191 14.93 -4.86 -0.01
C ILE A 191 16.32 -5.45 0.19
N GLU A 192 17.25 -5.23 -0.74
CA GLU A 192 18.63 -5.72 -0.66
C GLU A 192 19.35 -5.25 0.60
N ALA A 193 19.17 -3.99 0.99
CA ALA A 193 19.76 -3.45 2.22
C ALA A 193 19.13 -4.02 3.51
N GLY A 194 17.90 -4.52 3.46
CA GLY A 194 17.13 -4.95 4.63
C GLY A 194 16.90 -6.45 4.77
N LYS A 195 17.13 -7.26 3.72
CA LYS A 195 16.67 -8.66 3.65
C LYS A 195 17.25 -9.57 4.72
N ASP A 196 18.44 -9.28 5.24
CA ASP A 196 19.04 -10.07 6.33
C ASP A 196 18.26 -9.91 7.64
N ALA A 197 17.80 -8.69 7.94
CA ALA A 197 16.97 -8.40 9.11
C ALA A 197 15.48 -8.68 8.86
N ARG A 198 15.03 -8.63 7.60
CA ARG A 198 13.64 -8.79 7.16
C ARG A 198 13.54 -9.85 6.06
N PRO A 199 13.65 -11.15 6.40
CA PRO A 199 13.75 -12.23 5.41
C PRO A 199 12.53 -12.36 4.49
N HIS A 200 11.35 -11.91 4.92
CA HIS A 200 10.16 -11.87 4.06
C HIS A 200 10.32 -10.95 2.85
N LEU A 201 11.12 -9.88 2.98
CA LEU A 201 11.44 -8.99 1.86
C LEU A 201 12.40 -9.66 0.88
N GLY A 202 13.40 -10.41 1.37
CA GLY A 202 14.26 -11.22 0.50
C GLY A 202 13.43 -12.22 -0.33
N LYS A 203 12.52 -12.93 0.33
CA LYS A 203 11.56 -13.84 -0.34
C LYS A 203 10.67 -13.12 -1.34
N PHE A 204 10.28 -11.86 -1.07
CA PHE A 204 9.55 -11.03 -2.02
C PHE A 204 10.34 -10.82 -3.30
N LEU A 205 11.61 -10.42 -3.18
CA LEU A 205 12.47 -10.14 -4.31
C LEU A 205 12.77 -11.41 -5.12
N ASP A 206 12.99 -12.54 -4.47
CA ASP A 206 13.17 -13.84 -5.15
C ASP A 206 11.92 -14.23 -5.95
N ALA A 207 10.74 -14.12 -5.32
CA ALA A 207 9.46 -14.38 -6.00
C ALA A 207 9.21 -13.41 -7.16
N TRP A 208 9.64 -12.15 -7.01
CA TRP A 208 9.52 -11.15 -8.05
C TRP A 208 10.43 -11.46 -9.23
N GLY A 209 11.69 -11.85 -8.97
CA GLY A 209 12.62 -12.29 -9.99
C GLY A 209 12.08 -13.49 -10.78
N GLY A 210 11.42 -14.43 -10.10
CA GLY A 210 10.72 -15.54 -10.75
C GLY A 210 9.55 -15.09 -11.63
N ALA A 211 8.68 -14.22 -11.11
CA ALA A 211 7.50 -13.74 -11.84
C ALA A 211 7.85 -12.84 -13.05
N ALA A 212 8.94 -12.08 -12.95
CA ALA A 212 9.41 -11.14 -13.96
C ALA A 212 10.49 -11.72 -14.89
N ASN A 213 10.83 -13.01 -14.76
CA ASN A 213 11.96 -13.64 -15.47
C ASN A 213 13.30 -12.88 -15.31
N GLY A 214 13.50 -12.23 -14.16
CA GLY A 214 14.67 -11.43 -13.84
C GLY A 214 14.69 -10.02 -14.42
N ASP A 215 13.68 -9.60 -15.18
CA ASP A 215 13.58 -8.25 -15.74
C ASP A 215 12.53 -7.40 -15.01
N PHE A 216 13.02 -6.56 -14.09
CA PHE A 216 12.16 -5.73 -13.24
C PHE A 216 11.72 -4.42 -13.90
N MET A 217 12.39 -4.00 -14.97
CA MET A 217 12.28 -2.65 -15.53
C MET A 217 11.26 -2.59 -16.68
N LEU A 218 10.98 -1.38 -17.18
CA LEU A 218 10.31 -1.14 -18.48
C LEU A 218 11.34 -0.83 -19.56
#